data_AF-A0A2E1Z6T1-F1
#
_entry.id   AF-A0A2E1Z6T1-F1
#
_cell.length_a   1.000
_cell.length_b   1.000
_cell.length_c   1.000
_cell.angle_alpha   90.00
_cell.angle_beta   90.00
_cell.angle_gamma   90.00
#
_symmetry.space_group_name_H-M   'P 1'
#
loop_
_entity.id
_entity.type
_entity.pdbx_description
1 polymer ?
#
loop_
_entity_poly.entity_id
_entity_poly.type
_entity_poly.pdbx_seq_one_letter_code
_entity_poly.pdbx_strand_id
1 'polypeptide(L)'
;MKILNYTATALLIFLIFYLLFIGKDILLPLVIAITLWYLINLLARAFSRIALRGFRFPMPVCLTASFLTFIFLVLALINFLSSTVGGVLEVAPIYQENLTTRLERISFVDVSEFEGQSLPQLLTGWIDIPTYAAAIASSLTSILASGALILIYIGFLFLEQGYFTNKIASLVADPDKEQDANRIINRIRDDIQKYISIKVFTSSLTGTLSYVGLLIADVDFAGVWGLLIFLLNFIPTVGSIIATIFPALIALAQSDGYTLFLLVLFGIGALQVCIGNILEPRLMGSSFNLSPIIILLNLALWGYIWGIIGMFLCVPFLIIVTIILSHFPQTRPIAVILSSDGRLRVPMNETMGVFSTNPSSSALSSRDQEKSEQGG
;
A
#
# COMPACT_ATOMS: atom_id res chain seq x y z
N MET A 1 13.75 -4.99 -37.58
CA MET A 1 12.93 -5.76 -36.62
C MET A 1 13.05 -5.28 -35.17
N LYS A 2 14.23 -4.98 -34.63
CA LYS A 2 14.37 -4.52 -33.23
C LYS A 2 13.62 -3.22 -32.89
N ILE A 3 13.67 -2.21 -33.77
CA ILE A 3 12.95 -0.93 -33.58
C ILE A 3 11.43 -1.13 -33.49
N LEU A 4 10.87 -1.99 -34.36
CA LEU A 4 9.44 -2.31 -34.34
C LEU A 4 9.01 -2.95 -33.01
N ASN A 5 9.82 -3.84 -32.45
CA ASN A 5 9.55 -4.48 -31.16
C ASN A 5 9.59 -3.46 -30.00
N TYR A 6 10.53 -2.50 -30.02
CA TYR A 6 10.58 -1.45 -29.00
C TYR A 6 9.38 -0.50 -29.10
N THR A 7 9.00 -0.08 -30.30
CA THR A 7 7.82 0.77 -30.52
C THR A 7 6.53 0.05 -30.11
N ALA A 8 6.39 -1.23 -30.46
CA ALA A 8 5.24 -2.04 -30.05
C ALA A 8 5.15 -2.18 -28.53
N THR A 9 6.29 -2.38 -27.86
CA THR A 9 6.34 -2.48 -26.39
C THR A 9 5.97 -1.15 -25.73
N ALA A 10 6.52 -0.02 -26.22
CA ALA A 10 6.18 1.30 -25.71
C ALA A 10 4.70 1.64 -25.90
N LEU A 11 4.14 1.31 -27.07
CA LEU A 11 2.72 1.51 -27.37
C LEU A 11 1.84 0.62 -26.48
N LEU A 12 2.23 -0.63 -26.24
CA LEU A 12 1.52 -1.54 -25.35
C LEU A 12 1.53 -1.02 -23.91
N ILE A 13 2.67 -0.54 -23.40
CA ILE A 13 2.77 0.07 -22.07
C ILE A 13 1.84 1.29 -21.99
N PHE A 14 1.89 2.19 -22.97
CA PHE A 14 1.00 3.35 -23.02
C PHE A 14 -0.47 2.94 -23.02
N LEU A 15 -0.84 1.94 -23.83
CA LEU A 15 -2.21 1.43 -23.93
C LEU A 15 -2.69 0.84 -22.59
N ILE A 16 -1.83 0.09 -21.88
CA ILE A 16 -2.14 -0.43 -20.55
C ILE A 16 -2.43 0.71 -19.57
N PHE A 17 -1.56 1.72 -19.51
CA PHE A 17 -1.77 2.87 -18.62
C PHE A 17 -3.02 3.68 -18.99
N TYR A 18 -3.27 3.87 -20.28
CA TYR A 18 -4.48 4.53 -20.76
C TYR A 18 -5.74 3.74 -20.38
N LEU A 19 -5.72 2.41 -20.52
CA LEU A 19 -6.83 1.53 -20.13
C LEU A 19 -7.04 1.55 -18.61
N LEU A 20 -5.97 1.56 -17.81
CA LEU A 20 -6.03 1.67 -16.35
C LEU A 20 -6.66 3.00 -15.90
N PHE A 21 -6.36 4.08 -16.63
CA PHE A 21 -6.90 5.42 -16.35
C PHE A 21 -8.39 5.51 -16.70
N ILE A 22 -8.78 5.07 -17.90
CA ILE A 22 -10.18 5.16 -18.35
C ILE A 22 -11.08 4.12 -17.68
N GLY A 23 -10.55 2.93 -17.39
CA GLY A 23 -11.26 1.82 -16.74
C GLY A 23 -11.32 1.92 -15.22
N LYS A 24 -10.86 3.03 -14.62
CA LYS A 24 -10.72 3.18 -13.16
C LYS A 24 -12.02 2.87 -12.41
N ASP A 25 -13.19 3.25 -12.94
CA ASP A 25 -14.48 3.09 -12.24
C ASP A 25 -14.90 1.62 -12.11
N ILE A 26 -14.38 0.72 -12.95
CA ILE A 26 -14.61 -0.73 -12.88
C ILE A 26 -13.46 -1.43 -12.15
N LEU A 27 -12.22 -1.05 -12.48
CA LEU A 27 -11.02 -1.69 -11.95
C LEU A 27 -10.79 -1.39 -10.47
N LEU A 28 -11.09 -0.17 -10.02
CA LEU A 28 -10.81 0.25 -8.66
C LEU A 28 -11.67 -0.52 -7.64
N PRO A 29 -12.99 -0.70 -7.80
CA PRO A 29 -13.78 -1.59 -6.93
C PRO A 29 -13.25 -3.03 -6.89
N LEU A 30 -12.78 -3.57 -8.03
CA LEU A 30 -12.20 -4.91 -8.09
C LEU A 30 -10.89 -5.00 -7.30
N VAL A 31 -10.01 -4.01 -7.44
CA VAL A 31 -8.73 -3.97 -6.74
C VAL A 31 -8.92 -3.77 -5.23
N ILE A 32 -9.89 -2.95 -4.81
CA ILE A 32 -10.31 -2.86 -3.41
C ILE A 32 -10.84 -4.21 -2.94
N ALA A 33 -11.70 -4.86 -3.71
CA ALA A 33 -12.23 -6.19 -3.36
C ALA A 33 -11.11 -7.22 -3.18
N ILE A 34 -10.08 -7.23 -4.03
CA ILE A 34 -8.89 -8.09 -3.88
C ILE A 34 -8.17 -7.77 -2.56
N THR A 35 -7.96 -6.48 -2.27
CA THR A 35 -7.29 -6.05 -1.03
C THR A 35 -8.08 -6.49 0.20
N LEU A 36 -9.39 -6.23 0.23
CA LEU A 36 -10.27 -6.64 1.31
C LEU A 36 -10.35 -8.16 1.43
N TRP A 37 -10.38 -8.89 0.32
CA TRP A 37 -10.31 -10.35 0.30
C TRP A 37 -9.02 -10.87 0.97
N TYR A 38 -7.86 -10.23 0.70
CA TYR A 38 -6.61 -10.54 1.42
C TYR A 38 -6.72 -10.26 2.93
N LEU A 39 -7.34 -9.15 3.33
CA LEU A 39 -7.57 -8.81 4.74
C LEU A 39 -8.48 -9.83 5.44
N ILE A 40 -9.57 -10.26 4.79
CA ILE A 40 -10.49 -11.26 5.35
C ILE A 40 -9.77 -12.61 5.48
N ASN A 41 -8.96 -13.02 4.50
CA ASN A 41 -8.14 -14.23 4.59
C ASN A 41 -7.04 -14.13 5.66
N LEU A 42 -6.46 -12.95 5.86
CA LEU A 42 -5.53 -12.68 6.96
C LEU A 42 -6.22 -12.89 8.32
N LEU A 43 -7.43 -12.35 8.47
CA LEU A 43 -8.22 -12.48 9.69
C LEU A 43 -8.64 -13.95 9.93
N ALA A 44 -9.03 -14.67 8.88
CA ALA A 44 -9.40 -16.10 8.97
C ALA A 44 -8.23 -16.96 9.47
N ARG A 45 -7.01 -16.64 9.03
CA ARG A 45 -5.78 -17.28 9.52
C ARG A 45 -5.37 -16.84 10.92
N ALA A 46 -5.78 -15.65 11.37
CA ALA A 46 -5.61 -15.26 12.76
C ALA A 46 -6.56 -16.10 13.64
N PHE A 47 -7.83 -16.22 13.25
CA PHE A 47 -8.82 -17.04 13.98
C PHE A 47 -8.46 -18.52 14.01
N SER A 48 -7.96 -19.09 12.91
CA SER A 48 -7.54 -20.50 12.90
C SER A 48 -6.34 -20.81 13.79
N ARG A 49 -5.53 -19.79 14.13
CA ARG A 49 -4.41 -19.91 15.07
C ARG A 49 -4.85 -19.86 16.54
N ILE A 50 -6.03 -19.34 16.83
CA ILE A 50 -6.60 -19.30 18.18
C ILE A 50 -7.23 -20.67 18.46
N ALA A 51 -6.55 -21.50 19.24
CA ALA A 51 -7.11 -22.76 19.73
C ALA A 51 -7.84 -22.51 21.05
N LEU A 52 -9.18 -22.45 21.02
CA LEU A 52 -9.97 -22.49 22.25
C LEU A 52 -10.03 -23.93 22.77
N ARG A 53 -9.50 -24.16 23.97
CA ARG A 53 -9.68 -25.42 24.71
C ARG A 53 -9.27 -26.70 23.94
N GLY A 54 -8.27 -26.59 23.05
CA GLY A 54 -7.76 -27.71 22.26
C GLY A 54 -8.54 -28.02 20.97
N PHE A 55 -9.64 -27.31 20.69
CA PHE A 55 -10.39 -27.46 19.44
C PHE A 55 -9.86 -26.48 18.38
N ARG A 56 -9.45 -27.00 17.22
CA ARG A 56 -9.09 -26.17 16.05
C ARG A 56 -10.34 -26.03 15.18
N PHE A 57 -10.77 -24.79 14.94
CA PHE A 57 -11.92 -24.54 14.08
C PHE A 57 -11.63 -24.95 12.62
N PRO A 58 -12.59 -25.58 11.92
CA PRO A 58 -12.43 -25.91 10.51
C PRO A 58 -12.38 -24.64 9.67
N MET A 59 -11.59 -24.65 8.58
CA MET A 59 -11.30 -23.47 7.77
C MET A 59 -12.55 -22.72 7.26
N PRO A 60 -13.64 -23.39 6.82
CA PRO A 60 -14.86 -22.69 6.39
C PRO A 60 -15.48 -21.84 7.50
N VAL A 61 -15.48 -22.32 8.75
CA VAL A 61 -16.05 -21.58 9.89
C VAL A 61 -15.21 -20.34 10.19
N CYS A 62 -13.88 -20.46 10.17
CA CYS A 62 -12.98 -19.31 10.32
C CYS A 62 -13.19 -18.27 9.22
N LEU A 63 -13.42 -18.71 7.99
CA LEU A 63 -13.64 -17.84 6.84
C LEU A 63 -14.97 -17.10 6.93
N THR A 64 -16.06 -17.80 7.27
CA THR A 64 -17.36 -17.17 7.52
C THR A 64 -17.30 -16.21 8.70
N ALA A 65 -16.65 -16.57 9.80
CA ALA A 65 -16.47 -15.70 10.96
C ALA A 65 -15.70 -14.43 10.59
N SER A 66 -14.64 -14.54 9.80
CA SER A 66 -13.88 -13.37 9.32
C SER A 66 -14.68 -12.50 8.36
N PHE A 67 -15.48 -13.09 7.48
CA PHE A 67 -16.35 -12.35 6.58
C PHE A 67 -17.42 -11.56 7.35
N LEU A 68 -18.07 -12.20 8.34
CA LEU A 68 -19.03 -11.52 9.22
C LEU A 68 -18.38 -10.44 10.08
N THR A 69 -17.19 -10.70 10.63
CA THR A 69 -16.41 -9.69 11.38
C THR A 69 -16.09 -8.50 10.50
N PHE A 70 -15.70 -8.74 9.25
CA PHE A 70 -15.39 -7.68 8.30
C PHE A 70 -16.63 -6.84 7.96
N ILE A 71 -17.78 -7.48 7.68
CA ILE A 71 -19.05 -6.78 7.47
C ILE A 71 -19.40 -5.92 8.69
N PHE A 72 -19.29 -6.47 9.89
CA PHE A 72 -19.53 -5.73 11.13
C PHE A 72 -18.63 -4.50 11.26
N LEU A 73 -17.32 -4.65 10.99
CA LEU A 73 -16.36 -3.53 11.03
C LEU A 73 -16.70 -2.45 10.00
N VAL A 74 -17.11 -2.82 8.79
CA VAL A 74 -17.53 -1.87 7.76
C VAL A 74 -18.79 -1.12 8.19
N LEU A 75 -19.80 -1.81 8.72
CA LEU A 75 -21.03 -1.17 9.22
C LEU A 75 -20.74 -0.25 10.41
N ALA A 76 -19.88 -0.66 11.35
CA ALA A 76 -19.45 0.16 12.47
C ALA A 76 -18.70 1.41 11.98
N LEU A 77 -17.83 1.27 10.98
CA LEU A 77 -17.11 2.38 10.36
C LEU A 77 -18.06 3.37 9.68
N ILE A 78 -19.06 2.88 8.94
CA ILE A 78 -20.09 3.73 8.32
C ILE A 78 -20.81 4.52 9.39
N ASN A 79 -21.30 3.85 10.44
CA ASN A 79 -22.03 4.50 11.53
C ASN A 79 -21.17 5.59 12.22
N PHE A 80 -19.92 5.24 12.54
CA PHE A 80 -18.94 6.17 13.12
C PHE A 80 -18.72 7.40 12.23
N LEU A 81 -18.46 7.19 10.94
CA LEU A 81 -18.25 8.29 9.99
C LEU A 81 -19.51 9.15 9.83
N SER A 82 -20.69 8.55 9.68
CA SER A 82 -21.95 9.29 9.57
C SER A 82 -22.22 10.16 10.79
N SER A 83 -21.86 9.70 12.00
CA SER A 83 -22.02 10.47 13.23
C SER A 83 -20.99 11.60 13.41
N THR A 84 -19.81 11.48 12.79
CA THR A 84 -18.69 12.40 13.09
C THR A 84 -18.39 13.39 11.95
N VAL A 85 -18.59 12.99 10.69
CA VAL A 85 -18.27 13.83 9.52
C VAL A 85 -19.03 15.15 9.53
N GLY A 86 -20.29 15.14 9.98
CA GLY A 86 -21.08 16.38 10.11
C GLY A 86 -20.42 17.40 11.03
N GLY A 87 -19.96 16.97 12.21
CA GLY A 87 -19.27 17.84 13.17
C GLY A 87 -17.93 18.35 12.65
N VAL A 88 -17.16 17.52 11.93
CA VAL A 88 -15.89 17.96 11.34
C VAL A 88 -16.11 19.04 10.28
N LEU A 89 -17.11 18.86 9.40
CA LEU A 89 -17.41 19.83 8.34
C LEU A 89 -17.97 21.14 8.89
N GLU A 90 -18.70 21.09 10.01
CA GLU A 90 -19.22 22.27 10.69
C GLU A 90 -18.12 23.10 11.37
N VAL A 91 -17.15 22.44 12.00
CA VAL A 91 -16.07 23.12 12.74
C VAL A 91 -14.86 23.45 11.86
N ALA A 92 -14.70 22.81 10.69
CA ALA A 92 -13.58 23.05 9.78
C ALA A 92 -13.35 24.53 9.42
N PRO A 93 -14.38 25.35 9.09
CA PRO A 93 -14.21 26.78 8.82
C PRO A 93 -13.69 27.55 10.05
N ILE A 94 -14.14 27.17 11.25
CA ILE A 94 -13.70 27.79 12.51
C ILE A 94 -12.22 27.50 12.76
N TYR A 95 -11.79 26.26 12.54
CA TYR A 95 -10.37 25.93 12.66
C TYR A 95 -9.52 26.65 11.61
N GLN A 96 -10.02 26.85 10.39
CA GLN A 96 -9.34 27.64 9.37
C GLN A 96 -9.12 29.08 9.86
N GLU A 97 -10.15 29.74 10.39
CA GLU A 97 -10.07 31.10 10.91
C GLU A 97 -9.14 31.23 12.14
N ASN A 98 -9.18 30.24 13.04
CA ASN A 98 -8.28 30.20 14.19
C ASN A 98 -6.83 30.03 13.74
N LEU A 99 -6.57 29.20 12.73
CA LEU A 99 -5.22 28.99 12.18
C LEU A 99 -4.70 30.26 11.49
N THR A 100 -5.50 30.90 10.64
CA THR A 100 -5.10 32.14 9.96
C THR A 100 -4.75 33.21 10.98
N THR A 101 -5.62 33.43 11.98
CA THR A 101 -5.40 34.42 13.05
C THR A 101 -4.13 34.12 13.85
N ARG A 102 -3.84 32.84 14.15
CA ARG A 102 -2.64 32.45 14.90
C ARG A 102 -1.37 32.60 14.09
N LEU A 103 -1.40 32.28 12.79
CA LEU A 103 -0.26 32.42 11.90
C LEU A 103 0.07 33.91 11.65
N GLU A 104 -0.93 34.77 11.52
CA GLU A 104 -0.75 36.22 11.39
C GLU A 104 -0.13 36.86 12.64
N ARG A 105 -0.38 36.30 13.83
CA ARG A 105 0.23 36.77 15.09
C ARG A 105 1.69 36.37 15.27
N ILE A 106 2.20 35.41 14.49
CA ILE A 106 3.62 35.03 14.54
C ILE A 106 4.42 36.10 13.78
N SER A 107 4.82 37.15 14.50
CA SER A 107 5.64 38.25 13.95
C SER A 107 7.10 37.84 13.67
N PHE A 108 7.46 36.56 13.82
CA PHE A 108 8.85 36.11 13.77
C PHE A 108 9.39 35.96 12.34
N VAL A 109 8.55 36.17 11.32
CA VAL A 109 8.98 36.17 9.93
C VAL A 109 8.38 37.37 9.20
N ASP A 110 8.96 38.54 9.45
CA ASP A 110 8.75 39.76 8.68
C ASP A 110 9.41 39.58 7.29
N VAL A 111 8.86 38.67 6.46
CA VAL A 111 9.21 38.58 5.03
C VAL A 111 8.35 39.60 4.30
N SER A 112 8.69 40.87 4.47
CA SER A 112 8.07 41.95 3.70
C SER A 112 8.46 41.93 2.21
N GLU A 113 9.21 40.94 1.71
CA GLU A 113 9.73 40.97 0.33
C GLU A 113 9.89 39.59 -0.35
N PHE A 114 8.88 38.72 -0.30
CA PHE A 114 8.71 37.69 -1.34
C PHE A 114 7.38 37.93 -2.07
N GLU A 115 7.44 38.58 -3.24
CA GLU A 115 6.33 38.78 -4.19
C GLU A 115 5.02 39.42 -3.64
N GLY A 116 5.09 40.26 -2.61
CA GLY A 116 3.95 41.06 -2.16
C GLY A 116 2.82 40.28 -1.48
N GLN A 117 3.05 39.02 -1.11
CA GLN A 117 2.16 38.23 -0.24
C GLN A 117 2.90 37.87 1.05
N SER A 118 2.24 37.99 2.19
CA SER A 118 2.85 37.58 3.46
C SER A 118 2.95 36.04 3.50
N LEU A 119 4.01 35.50 4.12
CA LEU A 119 4.19 34.05 4.29
C LEU A 119 2.96 33.37 4.96
N PRO A 120 2.27 34.00 5.94
CA PRO A 120 0.98 33.52 6.42
C PRO A 120 -0.09 33.42 5.33
N GLN A 121 -0.24 34.42 4.46
CA GLN A 121 -1.21 34.40 3.35
C GLN A 121 -0.91 33.26 2.37
N LEU A 122 0.36 33.06 1.99
CA LEU A 122 0.79 31.95 1.14
C LEU A 122 0.50 30.58 1.77
N LEU A 123 0.81 30.41 3.06
CA LEU A 123 0.55 29.16 3.78
C LEU A 123 -0.96 28.87 3.93
N THR A 124 -1.77 29.90 4.20
CA THR A 124 -3.23 29.75 4.33
C THR A 124 -3.92 29.50 2.98
N GLY A 125 -3.36 30.01 1.87
CA GLY A 125 -3.83 29.69 0.53
C GLY A 125 -3.53 28.24 0.11
N TRP A 126 -2.51 27.61 0.72
CA TRP A 126 -2.15 26.22 0.46
C TRP A 126 -2.85 25.24 1.40
N ILE A 127 -3.30 25.70 2.57
CA ILE A 127 -3.97 24.88 3.59
C ILE A 127 -5.43 25.31 3.69
N ASP A 128 -6.30 24.67 2.90
CA ASP A 128 -7.75 24.82 2.95
C ASP A 128 -8.38 23.61 3.66
N ILE A 129 -8.54 23.74 4.98
CA ILE A 129 -9.07 22.66 5.84
C ILE A 129 -10.46 22.20 5.37
N PRO A 130 -11.44 23.10 5.09
CA PRO A 130 -12.73 22.71 4.50
C PRO A 130 -12.61 21.89 3.21
N THR A 131 -11.78 22.31 2.26
CA THR A 131 -11.62 21.60 0.98
C THR A 131 -11.03 20.21 1.20
N TYR A 132 -10.00 20.08 2.04
CA TYR A 132 -9.43 18.76 2.36
C TYR A 132 -10.40 17.86 3.12
N ALA A 133 -11.15 18.41 4.08
CA ALA A 133 -12.19 17.67 4.79
C ALA A 133 -13.28 17.15 3.83
N ALA A 134 -13.73 18.00 2.89
CA ALA A 134 -14.68 17.61 1.85
C ALA A 134 -14.10 16.58 0.87
N ALA A 135 -12.83 16.69 0.48
CA ALA A 135 -12.16 15.72 -0.38
C ALA A 135 -12.03 14.33 0.29
N ILE A 136 -11.74 14.30 1.59
CA ILE A 136 -11.73 13.07 2.38
C ILE A 136 -13.14 12.49 2.47
N ALA A 137 -14.14 13.31 2.85
CA ALA A 137 -15.53 12.86 2.98
C ALA A 137 -16.11 12.31 1.68
N SER A 138 -15.85 12.98 0.55
CA SER A 138 -16.26 12.52 -0.79
C SER A 138 -15.56 11.23 -1.19
N SER A 139 -14.27 11.08 -0.89
CA SER A 139 -13.53 9.83 -1.13
C SER A 139 -14.12 8.67 -0.34
N LEU A 140 -14.43 8.85 0.95
CA LEU A 140 -15.07 7.82 1.76
C LEU A 140 -16.47 7.47 1.23
N THR A 141 -17.27 8.48 0.88
CA THR A 141 -18.61 8.29 0.30
C THR A 141 -18.56 7.53 -1.02
N SER A 142 -17.56 7.79 -1.87
CA SER A 142 -17.38 7.09 -3.16
C SER A 142 -17.09 5.60 -2.99
N ILE A 143 -16.30 5.23 -1.97
CA ILE A 143 -16.00 3.84 -1.63
C ILE A 143 -17.26 3.15 -1.12
N LEU A 144 -18.02 3.84 -0.25
CA LEU A 144 -19.28 3.31 0.28
C LEU A 144 -20.33 3.12 -0.82
N ALA A 145 -20.46 4.07 -1.76
CA ALA A 145 -21.33 3.95 -2.93
C ALA A 145 -20.93 2.76 -3.81
N SER A 146 -19.62 2.48 -3.93
CA SER A 146 -19.08 1.32 -4.64
C SER A 146 -19.22 0.00 -3.84
N GLY A 147 -19.67 0.07 -2.59
CA GLY A 147 -19.71 -1.05 -1.64
C GLY A 147 -20.48 -2.26 -2.16
N ALA A 148 -21.60 -2.06 -2.86
CA ALA A 148 -22.37 -3.16 -3.46
C ALA A 148 -21.55 -3.94 -4.49
N LEU A 149 -20.87 -3.25 -5.41
CA LEU A 149 -19.99 -3.89 -6.41
C LEU A 149 -18.78 -4.56 -5.75
N ILE A 150 -18.18 -3.91 -4.75
CA ILE A 150 -17.07 -4.48 -3.98
C ILE A 150 -17.50 -5.79 -3.30
N LEU A 151 -18.68 -5.82 -2.66
CA LEU A 151 -19.22 -7.02 -2.01
C LEU A 151 -19.47 -8.14 -3.02
N ILE A 152 -20.03 -7.82 -4.19
CA ILE A 152 -20.21 -8.78 -5.28
C ILE A 152 -18.86 -9.37 -5.71
N TYR A 153 -17.85 -8.54 -5.94
CA TYR A 153 -16.50 -9.01 -6.30
C TYR A 153 -15.86 -9.85 -5.21
N ILE A 154 -15.99 -9.47 -3.94
CA ILE A 154 -15.51 -10.28 -2.82
C ILE A 154 -16.20 -11.65 -2.83
N GLY A 155 -17.52 -11.70 -3.04
CA GLY A 155 -18.28 -12.94 -3.17
C GLY A 155 -17.74 -13.84 -4.29
N PHE A 156 -17.53 -13.28 -5.48
CA PHE A 156 -16.94 -14.03 -6.59
C PHE A 156 -15.50 -14.48 -6.31
N LEU A 157 -14.66 -13.63 -5.70
CA LEU A 157 -13.30 -14.00 -5.31
C LEU A 157 -13.29 -15.16 -4.31
N PHE A 158 -14.22 -15.19 -3.36
CA PHE A 158 -14.36 -16.32 -2.42
C PHE A 158 -14.84 -17.61 -3.09
N LEU A 159 -15.69 -17.52 -4.11
CA LEU A 159 -16.10 -18.69 -4.90
C LEU A 159 -14.95 -19.20 -5.77
N GLU A 160 -14.16 -18.29 -6.35
CA GLU A 160 -13.10 -18.66 -7.29
C GLU A 160 -11.77 -19.05 -6.64
N GLN A 161 -11.48 -18.59 -5.41
CA GLN A 161 -10.17 -18.80 -4.77
C GLN A 161 -9.75 -20.28 -4.68
N GLY A 162 -10.71 -21.21 -4.57
CA GLY A 162 -10.44 -22.65 -4.49
C GLY A 162 -10.02 -23.27 -5.83
N TYR A 163 -10.36 -22.62 -6.94
CA TYR A 163 -10.12 -23.10 -8.30
C TYR A 163 -8.95 -22.40 -8.99
N PHE A 164 -8.42 -21.32 -8.41
CA PHE A 164 -7.42 -20.46 -9.05
C PHE A 164 -6.16 -21.23 -9.46
N THR A 165 -5.63 -22.09 -8.60
CA THR A 165 -4.45 -22.93 -8.90
C THR A 165 -4.73 -23.90 -10.06
N ASN A 166 -5.91 -24.51 -10.09
CA ASN A 166 -6.28 -25.46 -11.16
C ASN A 166 -6.49 -24.76 -12.50
N LYS A 167 -7.04 -23.54 -12.50
CA LYS A 167 -7.18 -22.72 -13.72
C LYS A 167 -5.80 -22.39 -14.31
N ILE A 168 -4.84 -21.99 -13.48
CA ILE A 168 -3.47 -21.72 -13.94
C ILE A 168 -2.80 -22.98 -14.48
N ALA A 169 -2.93 -24.10 -13.77
CA ALA A 169 -2.43 -25.40 -14.23
C ALA A 169 -2.97 -25.76 -15.62
N SER A 170 -4.26 -25.52 -15.87
CA SER A 170 -4.89 -25.81 -17.17
C SER A 170 -4.50 -24.88 -18.32
N LEU A 171 -3.96 -23.69 -18.04
CA LEU A 171 -3.55 -22.72 -19.06
C LEU A 171 -2.15 -23.00 -19.62
N VAL A 172 -1.35 -23.81 -18.93
CA VAL A 172 0.03 -24.10 -19.31
C VAL A 172 0.18 -25.57 -19.63
N ALA A 173 0.27 -25.89 -20.92
CA ALA A 173 0.39 -27.28 -21.39
C ALA A 173 1.76 -27.92 -21.11
N ASP A 174 2.76 -27.11 -20.79
CA ASP A 174 4.15 -27.52 -20.54
C ASP A 174 4.43 -27.61 -19.03
N PRO A 175 4.69 -28.80 -18.46
CA PRO A 175 4.85 -29.00 -17.02
C PRO A 175 5.92 -28.10 -16.38
N ASP A 176 7.00 -27.81 -17.10
CA ASP A 176 8.09 -26.97 -16.58
C ASP A 176 7.65 -25.50 -16.48
N LYS A 177 6.94 -25.00 -17.49
CA LYS A 177 6.37 -23.64 -17.49
C LYS A 177 5.25 -23.48 -16.47
N GLU A 178 4.51 -24.56 -16.20
CA GLU A 178 3.45 -24.58 -15.20
C GLU A 178 4.03 -24.40 -13.78
N GLN A 179 5.11 -25.13 -13.47
CA GLN A 179 5.81 -25.01 -12.20
C GLN A 179 6.38 -23.60 -11.99
N ASP A 180 6.95 -23.00 -13.04
CA ASP A 180 7.46 -21.62 -13.00
C ASP A 180 6.32 -20.61 -12.75
N ALA A 181 5.20 -20.70 -13.49
CA ALA A 181 4.05 -19.83 -13.29
C ALA A 181 3.49 -19.95 -11.85
N ASN A 182 3.35 -21.18 -11.35
CA ASN A 182 2.92 -21.44 -9.98
C ASN A 182 3.90 -20.88 -8.94
N ARG A 183 5.21 -20.96 -9.18
CA ARG A 183 6.24 -20.33 -8.34
C ARG A 183 6.08 -18.82 -8.28
N ILE A 184 5.92 -18.16 -9.43
CA ILE A 184 5.73 -16.70 -9.49
C ILE A 184 4.47 -16.29 -8.72
N ILE A 185 3.34 -16.98 -8.95
CA ILE A 185 2.06 -16.65 -8.33
C ILE A 185 2.10 -16.88 -6.82
N ASN A 186 2.63 -18.02 -6.36
CA ASN A 186 2.78 -18.29 -4.93
C ASN A 186 3.70 -17.26 -4.28
N ARG A 187 4.76 -16.86 -4.97
CA ARG A 187 5.67 -15.84 -4.47
C ARG A 187 5.01 -14.47 -4.32
N ILE A 188 4.26 -14.05 -5.34
CA ILE A 188 3.47 -12.82 -5.28
C ILE A 188 2.48 -12.88 -4.12
N ARG A 189 1.76 -13.99 -3.97
CA ARG A 189 0.81 -14.21 -2.88
C ARG A 189 1.48 -14.07 -1.51
N ASP A 190 2.60 -14.75 -1.29
CA ASP A 190 3.30 -14.77 -0.01
C ASP A 190 3.89 -13.40 0.34
N ASP A 191 4.52 -12.72 -0.62
CA ASP A 191 5.14 -11.41 -0.41
C ASP A 191 4.06 -10.31 -0.22
N ILE A 192 2.96 -10.31 -0.98
CA ILE A 192 1.82 -9.40 -0.74
C ILE A 192 1.20 -9.67 0.62
N GLN A 193 0.93 -10.94 0.94
CA GLN A 193 0.32 -11.29 2.22
C GLN A 193 1.20 -10.87 3.38
N LYS A 194 2.53 -11.08 3.30
CA LYS A 194 3.47 -10.61 4.31
C LYS A 194 3.43 -9.10 4.44
N TYR A 195 3.46 -8.36 3.33
CA TYR A 195 3.37 -6.90 3.33
C TYR A 195 2.09 -6.40 4.00
N ILE A 196 0.93 -6.88 3.55
CA ILE A 196 -0.39 -6.50 4.07
C ILE A 196 -0.50 -6.85 5.56
N SER A 197 0.02 -8.01 5.98
CA SER A 197 -0.01 -8.41 7.40
C SER A 197 0.78 -7.46 8.28
N ILE A 198 2.00 -7.09 7.86
CA ILE A 198 2.86 -6.16 8.59
C ILE A 198 2.22 -4.77 8.62
N LYS A 199 1.70 -4.29 7.48
CA LYS A 199 1.06 -2.98 7.38
C LYS A 199 -0.21 -2.90 8.20
N VAL A 200 -1.11 -3.88 8.15
CA VAL A 200 -2.32 -3.88 9.00
C VAL A 200 -1.93 -3.84 10.48
N PHE A 201 -0.94 -4.64 10.91
CA PHE A 201 -0.49 -4.65 12.30
C PHE A 201 0.10 -3.30 12.74
N THR A 202 1.06 -2.78 11.98
CA THR A 202 1.76 -1.52 12.30
C THR A 202 0.84 -0.32 12.19
N SER A 203 0.01 -0.23 11.14
CA SER A 203 -1.01 0.80 11.01
C SER A 203 -2.02 0.75 12.15
N SER A 204 -2.51 -0.43 12.54
CA SER A 204 -3.44 -0.58 13.67
C SER A 204 -2.82 -0.12 14.97
N LEU A 205 -1.54 -0.44 15.19
CA LEU A 205 -0.79 0.01 16.36
C LEU A 205 -0.64 1.54 16.36
N THR A 206 -0.18 2.13 15.26
CA THR A 206 0.00 3.58 15.13
C THR A 206 -1.31 4.33 15.31
N GLY A 207 -2.38 3.93 14.62
CA GLY A 207 -3.69 4.59 14.71
C GLY A 207 -4.29 4.50 16.10
N THR A 208 -4.20 3.34 16.76
CA THR A 208 -4.75 3.15 18.12
C THR A 208 -3.95 3.93 19.16
N LEU A 209 -2.61 3.90 19.10
CA LEU A 209 -1.78 4.66 20.04
C LEU A 209 -1.95 6.16 19.85
N SER A 210 -2.04 6.63 18.61
CA SER A 210 -2.33 8.04 18.32
C SER A 210 -3.74 8.43 18.76
N TYR A 211 -4.75 7.57 18.57
CA TYR A 211 -6.10 7.82 19.09
C TYR A 211 -6.09 8.01 20.61
N VAL A 212 -5.45 7.10 21.33
CA VAL A 212 -5.35 7.18 22.81
C VAL A 212 -4.56 8.43 23.22
N GLY A 213 -3.47 8.75 22.54
CA GLY A 213 -2.69 9.96 22.82
C GLY A 213 -3.48 11.25 22.61
N LEU A 214 -4.23 11.35 21.50
CA LEU A 214 -5.09 12.48 21.20
C LEU A 214 -6.27 12.58 22.16
N LEU A 215 -6.85 11.45 22.57
CA LEU A 215 -7.93 11.40 23.56
C LEU A 215 -7.46 11.90 24.93
N ILE A 216 -6.26 11.49 25.38
CA ILE A 216 -5.67 11.95 26.64
C ILE A 216 -5.33 13.45 26.59
N ALA A 217 -4.91 13.93 25.42
CA ALA A 217 -4.60 15.33 25.19
C ALA A 217 -5.85 16.21 24.95
N ASP A 218 -7.05 15.63 24.99
CA ASP A 218 -8.33 16.30 24.76
C ASP A 218 -8.38 17.03 23.40
N VAL A 219 -7.87 16.35 22.36
CA VAL A 219 -7.92 16.85 20.98
C VAL A 219 -9.24 16.49 20.33
N ASP A 220 -9.88 17.49 19.72
CA ASP A 220 -11.16 17.33 19.04
C ASP A 220 -11.07 16.26 17.95
N PHE A 221 -12.12 15.46 17.83
CA PHE A 221 -12.23 14.39 16.84
C PHE A 221 -11.08 13.37 16.89
N ALA A 222 -10.52 13.09 18.07
CA ALA A 222 -9.45 12.10 18.26
C ALA A 222 -9.70 10.77 17.53
N GLY A 223 -10.95 10.28 17.52
CA GLY A 223 -11.34 9.05 16.81
C GLY A 223 -11.16 9.14 15.29
N VAL A 224 -11.49 10.29 14.68
CA VAL A 224 -11.31 10.53 13.24
C VAL A 224 -9.83 10.58 12.92
N TRP A 225 -9.05 11.28 13.74
CA TRP A 225 -7.59 11.34 13.57
C TRP A 225 -6.94 9.97 13.74
N GLY A 226 -7.33 9.18 14.73
CA GLY A 226 -6.86 7.80 14.89
C GLY A 226 -7.12 6.94 13.66
N LEU A 227 -8.33 7.04 13.09
CA LEU A 227 -8.70 6.35 11.85
C LEU A 227 -7.91 6.87 10.63
N LEU A 228 -7.77 8.18 10.47
CA LEU A 228 -7.00 8.77 9.38
C LEU A 228 -5.52 8.39 9.48
N ILE A 229 -4.93 8.43 10.68
CA ILE A 229 -3.56 8.00 10.92
C ILE A 229 -3.39 6.52 10.57
N PHE A 230 -4.35 5.67 10.95
CA PHE A 230 -4.36 4.25 10.54
C PHE A 230 -4.34 4.11 9.01
N LEU A 231 -5.23 4.80 8.29
CA LEU A 231 -5.36 4.71 6.83
C LEU A 231 -4.14 5.30 6.11
N LEU A 232 -3.68 6.48 6.55
CA LEU A 232 -2.53 7.18 5.97
C LEU A 232 -1.23 6.40 6.16
N ASN A 233 -1.09 5.59 7.23
CA ASN A 233 0.11 4.79 7.45
C ASN A 233 0.38 3.73 6.36
N PHE A 234 -0.61 3.43 5.51
CA PHE A 234 -0.41 2.61 4.31
C PHE A 234 0.27 3.36 3.16
N ILE A 235 0.20 4.69 3.13
CA ILE A 235 0.84 5.54 2.12
C ILE A 235 2.28 5.84 2.55
N PRO A 236 3.31 5.37 1.81
CA PRO A 236 4.70 5.56 2.19
C PRO A 236 5.09 7.04 2.25
N THR A 237 5.84 7.43 3.29
CA THR A 237 6.45 8.75 3.54
C THR A 237 5.46 9.91 3.64
N VAL A 238 4.63 10.13 2.63
CA VAL A 238 3.61 11.19 2.57
C VAL A 238 2.54 10.94 3.63
N GLY A 239 2.12 9.68 3.80
CA GLY A 239 1.10 9.31 4.78
C GLY A 239 1.48 9.68 6.21
N SER A 240 2.70 9.34 6.63
CA SER A 240 3.23 9.70 7.94
C SER A 240 3.30 11.22 8.15
N ILE A 241 3.78 11.98 7.15
CA ILE A 241 3.89 13.43 7.23
C ILE A 241 2.51 14.06 7.46
N ILE A 242 1.52 13.69 6.64
CA ILE A 242 0.14 14.21 6.76
C ILE A 242 -0.46 13.78 8.11
N ALA A 243 -0.29 12.50 8.48
CA ALA A 243 -0.79 11.92 9.72
C ALA A 243 -0.19 12.54 11.00
N THR A 244 0.95 13.24 10.90
CA THR A 244 1.52 14.00 12.03
C THR A 244 1.11 15.47 11.99
N ILE A 245 1.27 16.11 10.83
CA ILE A 245 1.09 17.56 10.69
C ILE A 245 -0.38 17.95 10.88
N PHE A 246 -1.33 17.22 10.28
CA PHE A 246 -2.73 17.65 10.29
C PHE A 246 -3.35 17.60 11.70
N PRO A 247 -3.23 16.53 12.49
CA PRO A 247 -3.68 16.54 13.89
C PRO A 247 -3.00 17.62 14.73
N ALA A 248 -1.70 17.86 14.50
CA ALA A 248 -0.99 18.93 15.19
C ALA A 248 -1.57 20.30 14.82
N LEU A 249 -1.82 20.59 13.54
CA LEU A 249 -2.47 21.83 13.11
C LEU A 249 -3.86 21.99 13.73
N ILE A 250 -4.66 20.93 13.85
CA ILE A 250 -5.94 21.03 14.57
C ILE A 250 -5.73 21.32 16.06
N ALA A 251 -4.76 20.68 16.70
CA ALA A 251 -4.38 20.99 18.07
C ALA A 251 -3.98 22.47 18.25
N LEU A 252 -3.31 23.06 17.26
CA LEU A 252 -3.00 24.49 17.23
C LEU A 252 -4.25 25.36 17.01
N ALA A 253 -5.16 24.91 16.16
CA ALA A 253 -6.41 25.62 15.86
C ALA A 253 -7.37 25.67 17.06
N GLN A 254 -7.45 24.58 17.82
CA GLN A 254 -8.39 24.45 18.93
C GLN A 254 -7.91 25.09 20.25
N SER A 255 -6.60 25.24 20.46
CA SER A 255 -6.04 25.61 21.76
C SER A 255 -5.41 27.00 21.76
N ASP A 256 -5.47 27.69 22.91
CA ASP A 256 -4.98 29.07 23.03
C ASP A 256 -3.46 29.24 22.99
N GLY A 257 -2.69 28.17 23.22
CA GLY A 257 -1.23 28.19 23.24
C GLY A 257 -0.60 27.10 22.36
N TYR A 258 0.73 27.19 22.19
CA TYR A 258 1.48 26.24 21.36
C TYR A 258 1.77 24.90 22.05
N THR A 259 1.48 24.78 23.36
CA THR A 259 1.81 23.58 24.15
C THR A 259 1.13 22.33 23.59
N LEU A 260 -0.17 22.41 23.28
CA LEU A 260 -0.92 21.28 22.76
C LEU A 260 -0.43 20.90 21.34
N PHE A 261 -0.19 21.89 20.49
CA PHE A 261 0.42 21.72 19.18
C PHE A 261 1.75 20.95 19.27
N LEU A 262 2.68 21.41 20.11
CA LEU A 262 3.99 20.77 20.25
C LEU A 262 3.88 19.36 20.85
N LEU A 263 3.00 19.17 21.84
CA LEU A 263 2.75 17.87 22.44
C LEU A 263 2.25 16.86 21.40
N VAL A 264 1.28 17.26 20.57
CA VAL A 264 0.73 16.40 19.51
C VAL A 264 1.77 16.15 18.42
N LEU A 265 2.46 17.20 17.97
CA LEU A 265 3.47 17.12 16.91
C LEU A 265 4.61 16.16 17.30
N PHE A 266 5.20 16.34 18.48
CA PHE A 266 6.29 15.48 18.94
C PHE A 266 5.79 14.12 19.42
N GLY A 267 4.62 14.04 20.04
CA GLY A 267 4.04 12.78 20.49
C GLY A 267 3.73 11.83 19.33
N ILE A 268 2.94 12.29 18.36
CA ILE A 268 2.62 11.50 17.16
C ILE A 268 3.87 11.32 16.29
N GLY A 269 4.69 12.36 16.12
CA GLY A 269 5.94 12.27 15.36
C GLY A 269 6.88 11.20 15.92
N ALA A 270 7.05 11.14 17.25
CA ALA A 270 7.85 10.12 17.90
C ALA A 270 7.27 8.71 17.69
N LEU A 271 5.94 8.55 17.80
CA LEU A 271 5.27 7.28 17.52
C LEU A 271 5.52 6.82 16.08
N GLN A 272 5.39 7.72 15.10
CA GLN A 272 5.64 7.39 13.70
C GLN A 272 7.09 7.06 13.41
N VAL A 273 8.05 7.78 13.98
CA VAL A 273 9.47 7.45 13.83
C VAL A 273 9.77 6.09 14.45
N CYS A 274 9.26 5.81 15.66
CA CYS A 274 9.45 4.52 16.31
C CYS A 274 8.85 3.37 15.50
N ILE A 275 7.60 3.51 15.04
CA ILE A 275 6.92 2.43 14.33
C ILE A 275 7.44 2.31 12.90
N GLY A 276 7.49 3.41 12.15
CA GLY A 276 7.86 3.45 10.74
C GLY A 276 9.34 3.21 10.47
N ASN A 277 10.25 3.68 11.32
CA ASN A 277 11.69 3.55 11.07
C ASN A 277 12.36 2.41 11.86
N ILE A 278 11.71 1.87 12.90
CA ILE A 278 12.29 0.79 13.72
C ILE A 278 11.46 -0.48 13.63
N LEU A 279 10.16 -0.42 13.92
CA LEU A 279 9.32 -1.61 13.98
C LEU A 279 9.02 -2.18 12.59
N GLU A 280 8.60 -1.33 11.64
CA GLU A 280 8.30 -1.74 10.26
C GLU A 280 9.50 -2.41 9.59
N PRO A 281 10.73 -1.84 9.58
CA PRO A 281 11.89 -2.49 8.98
C PRO A 281 12.27 -3.79 9.68
N ARG A 282 12.10 -3.90 11.01
CA ARG A 282 12.38 -5.15 11.73
C ARG A 282 11.39 -6.26 11.38
N LEU A 283 10.11 -5.93 11.20
CA LEU A 283 9.08 -6.89 10.80
C LEU A 283 9.20 -7.27 9.32
N MET A 284 9.54 -6.30 8.47
CA MET A 284 9.78 -6.52 7.04
C MET A 284 11.08 -7.29 6.80
N GLY A 285 12.13 -7.08 7.61
CA GLY A 285 13.45 -7.67 7.40
C GLY A 285 13.98 -7.36 5.99
N SER A 286 14.57 -8.35 5.32
CA SER A 286 15.04 -8.24 3.92
C SER A 286 13.95 -8.49 2.87
N SER A 287 12.66 -8.40 3.23
CA SER A 287 11.59 -8.97 2.38
C SER A 287 11.24 -8.14 1.16
N PHE A 288 11.38 -6.82 1.25
CA PHE A 288 11.03 -5.88 0.19
C PHE A 288 12.22 -4.97 -0.08
N ASN A 289 13.20 -5.48 -0.81
CA ASN A 289 14.36 -4.72 -1.24
C ASN A 289 13.95 -3.78 -2.38
N LEU A 290 13.28 -2.68 -2.06
CA LEU A 290 12.76 -1.70 -3.02
C LEU A 290 13.41 -0.35 -2.78
N SER A 291 13.81 0.31 -3.86
CA SER A 291 14.47 1.61 -3.78
C SER A 291 13.50 2.71 -3.32
N PRO A 292 13.85 3.54 -2.32
CA PRO A 292 12.98 4.61 -1.82
C PRO A 292 12.55 5.60 -2.90
N ILE A 293 13.44 5.96 -3.83
CA ILE A 293 13.11 6.89 -4.92
C ILE A 293 12.09 6.28 -5.89
N ILE A 294 12.18 4.97 -6.13
CA ILE A 294 11.23 4.24 -6.96
C ILE A 294 9.88 4.13 -6.28
N ILE A 295 9.86 3.95 -4.94
CA ILE A 295 8.62 4.00 -4.17
C ILE A 295 7.95 5.38 -4.33
N LEU A 296 8.69 6.48 -4.22
CA LEU A 296 8.16 7.83 -4.38
C LEU A 296 7.65 8.10 -5.81
N LEU A 297 8.38 7.67 -6.84
CA LEU A 297 7.95 7.81 -8.22
C LEU A 297 6.68 6.99 -8.50
N ASN A 298 6.65 5.75 -8.02
CA ASN A 298 5.51 4.87 -8.16
C ASN A 298 4.30 5.38 -7.35
N LEU A 299 4.53 5.98 -6.18
CA LEU A 299 3.50 6.67 -5.42
C LEU A 299 2.87 7.82 -6.23
N ALA A 300 3.70 8.67 -6.83
CA ALA A 300 3.22 9.77 -7.67
C ALA A 300 2.44 9.26 -8.90
N LEU A 301 2.94 8.22 -9.56
CA LEU A 301 2.29 7.58 -10.70
C LEU A 301 0.89 7.05 -10.35
N TRP A 302 0.77 6.23 -9.31
CA TRP A 302 -0.52 5.67 -8.91
C TRP A 302 -1.44 6.71 -8.27
N GLY A 303 -0.88 7.72 -7.60
CA GLY A 303 -1.62 8.89 -7.13
C GLY A 303 -2.27 9.67 -8.26
N TYR A 304 -1.59 9.80 -9.40
CA TYR A 304 -2.18 10.43 -10.58
C TYR A 304 -3.28 9.57 -11.23
N ILE A 305 -3.06 8.25 -11.31
CA ILE A 305 -4.00 7.35 -12.02
C ILE A 305 -5.28 7.10 -11.20
N TRP A 306 -5.15 6.76 -9.91
CA TRP A 306 -6.26 6.32 -9.06
C TRP A 306 -6.39 7.11 -7.74
N GLY A 307 -5.69 8.25 -7.60
CA GLY A 307 -5.80 9.09 -6.41
C GLY A 307 -5.26 8.42 -5.14
N ILE A 308 -5.92 8.69 -4.01
CA ILE A 308 -5.57 8.17 -2.67
C ILE A 308 -5.51 6.64 -2.66
N ILE A 309 -6.42 5.99 -3.39
CA ILE A 309 -6.52 4.52 -3.43
C ILE A 309 -5.33 3.93 -4.21
N GLY A 310 -4.92 4.59 -5.29
CA GLY A 310 -3.68 4.25 -5.99
C GLY A 310 -2.44 4.41 -5.10
N MET A 311 -2.38 5.50 -4.33
CA MET A 311 -1.28 5.74 -3.37
C MET A 311 -1.18 4.65 -2.31
N PHE A 312 -2.33 4.18 -1.79
CA PHE A 312 -2.41 3.07 -0.83
C PHE A 312 -1.84 1.75 -1.40
N LEU A 313 -2.07 1.50 -2.69
CA LEU A 313 -1.74 0.24 -3.36
C LEU A 313 -0.40 0.26 -4.10
N CYS A 314 0.32 1.40 -4.07
CA CYS A 314 1.52 1.59 -4.86
C CYS A 314 2.59 0.54 -4.51
N VAL A 315 2.80 0.24 -3.22
CA VAL A 315 3.83 -0.73 -2.79
C VAL A 315 3.48 -2.16 -3.19
N PRO A 316 2.26 -2.70 -2.96
CA PRO A 316 1.85 -3.99 -3.50
C PRO A 316 2.07 -4.11 -5.01
N PHE A 317 1.72 -3.08 -5.80
CA PHE A 317 1.97 -3.10 -7.25
C PHE A 317 3.45 -3.13 -7.58
N LEU A 318 4.26 -2.35 -6.86
CA LEU A 318 5.71 -2.35 -7.05
C LEU A 318 6.32 -3.73 -6.72
N ILE A 319 5.83 -4.39 -5.67
CA ILE A 319 6.23 -5.76 -5.31
C ILE A 319 5.89 -6.73 -6.45
N ILE A 320 4.65 -6.71 -6.94
CA ILE A 320 4.20 -7.58 -8.05
C ILE A 320 5.08 -7.38 -9.28
N VAL A 321 5.23 -6.13 -9.71
CA VAL A 321 6.04 -5.78 -10.89
C VAL A 321 7.49 -6.24 -10.70
N THR A 322 8.08 -5.98 -9.54
CA THR A 322 9.46 -6.38 -9.26
C THR A 322 9.63 -7.91 -9.28
N ILE A 323 8.68 -8.67 -8.71
CA ILE A 323 8.71 -10.15 -8.75
C ILE A 323 8.61 -10.66 -10.19
N ILE A 324 7.65 -10.16 -10.97
CA ILE A 324 7.47 -10.56 -12.37
C ILE A 324 8.74 -10.25 -13.18
N LEU A 325 9.25 -9.02 -13.11
CA LEU A 325 10.45 -8.61 -13.85
C LEU A 325 11.71 -9.36 -13.40
N SER A 326 11.80 -9.74 -12.12
CA SER A 326 12.95 -10.50 -11.61
C SER A 326 13.02 -11.92 -12.17
N HIS A 327 11.90 -12.47 -12.61
CA HIS A 327 11.81 -13.86 -13.05
C HIS A 327 12.23 -14.05 -14.52
N PHE A 328 12.09 -13.03 -15.37
CA PHE A 328 12.47 -13.10 -16.78
C PHE A 328 13.86 -12.50 -17.02
N PRO A 329 14.80 -13.23 -17.67
CA PRO A 329 16.15 -12.75 -17.93
C PRO A 329 16.23 -11.41 -18.67
N GLN A 330 15.29 -11.17 -19.59
CA GLN A 330 15.24 -9.95 -20.41
C GLN A 330 14.85 -8.71 -19.61
N THR A 331 14.03 -8.85 -18.56
CA THR A 331 13.53 -7.74 -17.75
C THR A 331 14.18 -7.65 -16.37
N ARG A 332 15.01 -8.65 -16.01
CA ARG A 332 15.78 -8.69 -14.76
C ARG A 332 16.63 -7.42 -14.51
N PRO A 333 17.30 -6.80 -15.50
CA PRO A 333 18.02 -5.55 -15.26
C PRO A 333 17.13 -4.41 -14.74
N ILE A 334 15.86 -4.36 -15.19
CA ILE A 334 14.89 -3.39 -14.71
C ILE A 334 14.56 -3.69 -13.24
N ALA A 335 14.34 -4.96 -12.89
CA ALA A 335 14.11 -5.35 -11.49
C ALA A 335 15.29 -4.97 -10.57
N VAL A 336 16.53 -5.07 -11.06
CA VAL A 336 17.72 -4.62 -10.32
C VAL A 336 17.66 -3.12 -10.03
N ILE A 337 17.26 -2.30 -11.01
CA ILE A 337 17.08 -0.85 -10.83
C ILE A 337 15.97 -0.53 -9.83
N LEU A 338 14.90 -1.34 -9.80
CA LEU A 338 13.82 -1.18 -8.81
C LEU A 338 14.26 -1.54 -7.38
N SER A 339 15.34 -2.29 -7.22
CA SER A 339 15.86 -2.74 -5.93
C SER A 339 16.77 -1.70 -5.26
N SER A 340 16.87 -1.71 -3.93
CA SER A 340 17.64 -0.67 -3.21
C SER A 340 19.16 -0.89 -3.22
N ASP A 341 19.61 -2.15 -3.16
CA ASP A 341 21.04 -2.52 -3.09
C ASP A 341 21.54 -3.26 -4.35
N GLY A 342 20.70 -3.34 -5.39
CA GLY A 342 20.98 -4.07 -6.63
C GLY A 342 20.83 -5.60 -6.52
N ARG A 343 20.47 -6.15 -5.35
CA ARG A 343 20.36 -7.59 -5.13
C ARG A 343 18.91 -8.05 -5.22
N LEU A 344 18.63 -8.87 -6.22
CA LEU A 344 17.32 -9.53 -6.32
C LEU A 344 17.25 -10.72 -5.38
N ARG A 345 16.09 -10.89 -4.75
CA ARG A 345 15.81 -12.04 -3.89
C ARG A 345 15.64 -13.34 -4.68
N VAL A 346 15.39 -13.25 -5.99
CA VAL A 346 15.42 -14.38 -6.92
C VAL A 346 16.85 -14.57 -7.43
N PRO A 347 17.59 -15.59 -6.97
CA PRO A 347 18.95 -15.84 -7.43
C PRO A 347 18.97 -16.24 -8.92
N MET A 348 20.10 -16.01 -9.60
CA MET A 348 20.22 -16.24 -11.06
C MET A 348 20.01 -17.70 -11.47
N ASN A 349 20.27 -18.64 -10.57
CA ASN A 349 20.06 -20.08 -10.78
C ASN A 349 18.58 -20.50 -10.74
N GLU A 350 17.70 -19.69 -10.15
CA GLU A 350 16.24 -19.91 -10.13
C GLU A 350 15.54 -19.18 -11.28
N THR A 351 16.22 -18.26 -11.97
CA THR A 351 15.71 -17.70 -13.23
C THR A 351 16.02 -18.63 -14.38
N MET A 352 15.01 -19.36 -14.84
CA MET A 352 15.01 -20.16 -16.07
C MET A 352 16.33 -20.90 -16.35
N GLY A 353 16.49 -22.10 -15.77
CA GLY A 353 17.51 -23.06 -16.17
C GLY A 353 17.34 -23.67 -17.58
N VAL A 354 16.50 -23.09 -18.46
CA VAL A 354 16.05 -23.74 -19.71
C VAL A 354 16.29 -22.92 -20.98
N PHE A 355 16.60 -21.62 -20.91
CA PHE A 355 16.96 -20.87 -22.14
C PHE A 355 18.43 -21.02 -22.55
N SER A 356 19.24 -21.78 -21.80
CA SER A 356 20.53 -22.28 -22.28
C SER A 356 20.37 -23.63 -22.99
N THR A 357 19.50 -23.72 -24.00
CA THR A 357 19.77 -24.68 -25.08
C THR A 357 20.85 -24.07 -25.96
N ASN A 358 22.09 -24.08 -25.48
CA ASN A 358 23.24 -24.08 -26.36
C ASN A 358 23.71 -25.53 -26.49
N PRO A 359 23.39 -26.25 -27.58
CA PRO A 359 23.78 -27.66 -27.75
C PRO A 359 25.30 -27.86 -27.86
N SER A 360 26.10 -26.77 -27.90
CA SER A 360 27.53 -26.86 -28.18
C SER A 360 28.42 -27.05 -26.96
N SER A 361 27.92 -26.87 -25.72
CA SER A 361 28.77 -27.01 -24.52
C SER A 361 28.86 -28.44 -23.98
N SER A 362 27.84 -29.29 -24.19
CA SER A 362 27.85 -30.68 -23.72
C SER A 362 28.66 -31.61 -24.64
N ALA A 363 28.83 -31.25 -25.92
CA ALA A 363 29.58 -32.04 -26.90
C ALA A 363 31.11 -31.82 -26.87
N LEU A 364 31.58 -30.74 -26.23
CA LEU A 364 33.01 -30.45 -26.07
C LEU A 364 33.59 -31.16 -24.83
N SER A 365 32.81 -31.31 -23.76
CA SER A 365 33.23 -32.02 -22.55
C SER A 365 33.39 -33.54 -22.75
N SER A 366 32.61 -34.14 -23.63
CA SER A 366 32.66 -35.59 -23.87
C SER A 366 33.80 -36.01 -24.82
N ARG A 367 34.24 -35.11 -25.71
CA ARG A 367 35.36 -35.39 -26.64
C ARG A 367 36.74 -35.33 -26.00
N ASP A 368 36.90 -34.54 -24.93
CA ASP A 368 38.17 -34.43 -24.22
C ASP A 368 38.38 -35.55 -23.19
N GLN A 369 37.29 -36.13 -22.64
CA GLN A 369 37.38 -37.31 -21.78
C GLN A 369 37.75 -38.57 -22.58
N GLU A 370 37.17 -38.76 -23.76
CA GLU A 370 37.42 -39.96 -24.59
C GLU A 370 38.85 -40.01 -25.15
N LYS A 371 39.52 -38.86 -25.33
CA LYS A 371 40.94 -38.79 -25.73
C LYS A 371 41.93 -39.08 -24.60
N SER A 372 41.50 -38.98 -23.34
CA SER A 372 42.36 -39.23 -22.18
C SER A 372 42.43 -40.71 -21.77
N GLU A 373 41.42 -41.51 -22.14
CA GLU A 373 41.36 -42.94 -21.81
C GLU A 373 42.00 -43.88 -22.84
N GLN A 374 42.32 -43.40 -24.06
CA GLN A 374 42.98 -44.20 -25.10
C GLN A 374 44.51 -44.00 -25.18
N GLY A 375 45.11 -43.23 -24.28
CA GLY A 375 46.54 -42.87 -24.30
C GLY A 375 47.36 -43.32 -23.10
N GLY A 376 46.86 -44.24 -22.27
CA GLY A 376 47.53 -44.76 -21.06
C GLY A 376 48.04 -46.19 -21.22
#